data_AF-A0A835TVR2-F1
#
_entry.id   AF-A0A835TVR2-F1
#
_cell.length_a   1.000
_cell.length_b   1.000
_cell.length_c   1.000
_cell.angle_alpha   90.00
_cell.angle_beta   90.00
_cell.angle_gamma   90.00
#
_symmetry.space_group_name_H-M   'P 1'
#
loop_
_entity.id
_entity.type
_entity.pdbx_description
1 polymer ?
#
loop_
_entity_poly.entity_id
_entity_poly.type
_entity_poly.pdbx_seq_one_letter_code
_entity_poly.pdbx_strand_id
1 'polypeptide(L)'
;MGSTLSPQPDLISTIGESAALGAAGAILWGDAVDTKNRELCQLMKNYLEGDLGRYVVNVTTAAELCSTTLCHGRGRCLRRDSHADVFLHLNSTNFQLRRRDADQPERPLFWAEGQLSSADILFLRTHFQCHCYQGWQGSGCQTRAGPRRGAYLRYPYPVWEAANYGGLSLTVVRCAEKYNVTLSLEVFDVLANDQQSFTGQDITLFYSNKIGLFPYYTSEGVPVNGGLPQNASLEAHIHQATQDIKVTLPSPDYSGLAVIDWEKWRPLWIRNWDSMGIYRQKSEELVQQQHPQWPPKKVEEMAKQQFEKSACDFMNQTLWLGESLRPSAYWGFYGFPDCYNNDFDSLPYNGTCPDVEQQRNKNLSWLWRGSRALYPSIYLPLCLKGTNKVLPYVRHRVAEAFAVQRGILDSGIPVLPYSQIAFENTLDFLSQEDLMSTIGESAAQGAAGIIFWGSLDYSTSKEMCLMLKDYVEGPLGHYIVNVTASTDLCSQTLCSSQGRCVRQDNQQGYLHLDPSRFTIHLQAGKPWLVAQSLEPGEDISKLAKEFSCQCYDKWQGPRCDTQDSAK
;
A
#
# COMPACT_ATOMS: atom_id res chain seq x y z
N MET A 1 14.03 -25.51 -7.26
CA MET A 1 15.38 -25.14 -6.80
C MET A 1 15.48 -25.57 -5.35
N GLY A 2 16.54 -26.29 -4.97
CA GLY A 2 16.72 -26.72 -3.58
C GLY A 2 16.86 -25.51 -2.67
N SER A 3 16.19 -25.53 -1.52
CA SER A 3 16.29 -24.53 -0.45
C SER A 3 17.73 -24.49 0.08
N THR A 4 18.54 -23.56 -0.44
CA THR A 4 19.86 -23.26 0.11
C THR A 4 19.69 -22.41 1.36
N LEU A 5 20.02 -22.99 2.52
CA LEU A 5 20.09 -22.29 3.79
C LEU A 5 21.19 -21.22 3.73
N SER A 6 20.96 -20.07 4.36
CA SER A 6 21.85 -18.91 4.27
C SER A 6 23.22 -19.21 4.89
N PRO A 7 24.33 -19.17 4.12
CA PRO A 7 25.67 -19.28 4.66
C PRO A 7 26.02 -18.09 5.56
N GLN A 8 27.10 -18.21 6.33
CA GLN A 8 27.52 -17.21 7.30
C GLN A 8 27.65 -15.76 6.76
N PRO A 9 28.15 -15.50 5.53
CA PRO A 9 28.18 -14.14 4.96
C PRO A 9 26.78 -13.52 4.83
N ASP A 10 25.77 -14.32 4.49
CA ASP A 10 24.40 -13.84 4.34
C ASP A 10 23.79 -13.49 5.70
N LEU A 11 24.15 -14.24 6.76
CA LEU A 11 23.77 -13.90 8.14
C LEU A 11 24.38 -12.57 8.61
N ILE A 12 25.60 -12.26 8.16
CA ILE A 12 26.25 -10.96 8.41
C ILE A 12 25.50 -9.83 7.71
N SER A 13 25.22 -9.98 6.42
CA SER A 13 24.53 -8.98 5.62
C SER A 13 23.05 -8.79 5.99
N THR A 14 22.47 -9.69 6.79
CA THR A 14 21.07 -9.62 7.22
C THR A 14 20.94 -9.32 8.72
N ILE A 15 21.15 -10.32 9.58
CA ILE A 15 21.00 -10.20 11.04
C ILE A 15 22.10 -9.30 11.63
N GLY A 16 23.34 -9.47 11.17
CA GLY A 16 24.49 -8.69 11.64
C GLY A 16 24.34 -7.21 11.36
N GLU A 17 23.99 -6.87 10.12
CA GLU A 17 23.77 -5.51 9.66
C GLU A 17 22.59 -4.85 10.40
N SER A 18 21.47 -5.57 10.53
CA SER A 18 20.31 -5.08 11.28
C SER A 18 20.64 -4.77 12.74
N ALA A 19 21.38 -5.66 13.41
CA ALA A 19 21.82 -5.45 14.78
C ALA A 19 22.81 -4.27 14.90
N ALA A 20 23.76 -4.15 13.96
CA ALA A 20 24.72 -3.06 13.94
C ALA A 20 24.04 -1.69 13.79
N LEU A 21 22.96 -1.59 13.01
CA LEU A 21 22.15 -0.38 12.85
C LEU A 21 21.22 -0.08 14.05
N GLY A 22 21.24 -0.93 15.08
CA GLY A 22 20.46 -0.74 16.30
C GLY A 22 19.01 -1.18 16.18
N ALA A 23 18.70 -2.17 15.34
CA ALA A 23 17.38 -2.81 15.32
C ALA A 23 17.05 -3.43 16.69
N ALA A 24 15.76 -3.53 17.02
CA ALA A 24 15.30 -4.17 18.26
C ALA A 24 15.45 -5.70 18.24
N GLY A 25 15.55 -6.29 17.05
CA GLY A 25 15.64 -7.73 16.82
C GLY A 25 15.49 -8.06 15.33
N ALA A 26 15.55 -9.34 15.00
CA ALA A 26 15.31 -9.87 13.66
C ALA A 26 14.21 -10.94 13.73
N ILE A 27 13.30 -10.93 12.77
CA ILE A 27 12.25 -11.96 12.63
C ILE A 27 12.66 -12.89 11.50
N LEU A 28 12.71 -14.19 11.79
CA LEU A 28 13.00 -15.23 10.81
C LEU A 28 11.68 -15.92 10.47
N TRP A 29 11.30 -15.90 9.20
CA TRP A 29 10.13 -16.63 8.71
C TRP A 29 10.56 -17.73 7.74
N GLY A 30 9.83 -18.84 7.72
CA GLY A 30 10.02 -19.95 6.78
C GLY A 30 8.69 -20.34 6.14
N ASP A 31 8.75 -21.06 5.02
CA ASP A 31 7.58 -21.55 4.29
C ASP A 31 7.15 -22.93 4.84
N ALA A 32 5.86 -23.26 4.75
CA ALA A 32 5.38 -24.64 4.94
C ALA A 32 6.13 -25.64 4.03
N VAL A 33 6.62 -25.19 2.86
CA VAL A 33 7.51 -25.96 1.98
C VAL A 33 8.76 -26.49 2.71
N ASP A 34 9.33 -25.71 3.62
CA ASP A 34 10.58 -26.02 4.33
C ASP A 34 10.39 -27.12 5.41
N THR A 35 9.13 -27.51 5.68
CA THR A 35 8.78 -28.57 6.64
C THR A 35 8.04 -29.75 6.01
N LYS A 36 8.03 -29.84 4.67
CA LYS A 36 7.22 -30.83 3.91
C LYS A 36 7.60 -32.28 4.14
N ASN A 37 8.84 -32.56 4.54
CA ASN A 37 9.31 -33.92 4.77
C ASN A 37 10.38 -33.98 5.86
N ARG A 38 10.65 -35.19 6.35
CA ARG A 38 11.58 -35.45 7.45
C ARG A 38 13.00 -34.95 7.17
N GLU A 39 13.45 -35.01 5.92
CA GLU A 39 14.80 -34.58 5.53
C GLU A 39 14.95 -33.06 5.62
N LEU A 40 13.97 -32.31 5.10
CA LEU A 40 13.93 -30.85 5.21
C LEU A 40 13.79 -30.38 6.66
N CYS A 41 12.95 -31.03 7.46
CA CYS A 41 12.86 -30.76 8.89
C CYS A 41 14.19 -31.00 9.61
N GLN A 42 14.91 -32.07 9.26
CA GLN A 42 16.21 -32.37 9.85
C GLN A 42 17.28 -31.36 9.40
N LEU A 43 17.24 -30.93 8.14
CA LEU A 43 18.10 -29.89 7.61
C LEU A 43 17.89 -28.56 8.32
N MET A 44 16.64 -28.14 8.50
CA MET A 44 16.28 -26.91 9.19
C MET A 44 16.63 -26.97 10.68
N LYS A 45 16.39 -28.12 11.33
CA LYS A 45 16.86 -28.36 12.69
C LYS A 45 18.37 -28.18 12.80
N ASN A 46 19.14 -28.80 11.90
CA ASN A 46 20.61 -28.71 11.92
C ASN A 46 21.09 -27.25 11.71
N TYR A 47 20.38 -26.47 10.90
CA TYR A 47 20.70 -25.06 10.67
C TYR A 47 20.41 -24.18 11.90
N LEU A 48 19.21 -24.33 12.48
CA LEU A 48 18.80 -23.62 13.70
C LEU A 48 19.69 -23.98 14.89
N GLU A 49 20.00 -25.27 15.04
CA GLU A 49 20.89 -25.79 16.09
C GLU A 49 22.39 -25.72 15.71
N GLY A 50 22.71 -25.03 14.61
CA GLY A 50 24.05 -24.93 14.03
C GLY A 50 24.43 -23.48 13.77
N ASP A 51 24.58 -23.15 12.48
CA ASP A 51 25.14 -21.87 12.02
C ASP A 51 24.31 -20.68 12.48
N LEU A 52 22.98 -20.74 12.31
CA LEU A 52 22.09 -19.66 12.69
C LEU A 52 22.05 -19.47 14.21
N GLY A 53 21.91 -20.55 14.98
CA GLY A 53 21.89 -20.49 16.45
C GLY A 53 23.18 -19.91 17.03
N ARG A 54 24.34 -20.34 16.52
CA ARG A 54 25.65 -19.79 16.93
C ARG A 54 25.77 -18.31 16.58
N TYR A 55 25.33 -17.92 15.39
CA TYR A 55 25.41 -16.54 14.93
C TYR A 55 24.48 -15.61 15.73
N VAL A 56 23.25 -16.05 16.01
CA VAL A 56 22.29 -15.29 16.82
C VAL A 56 22.84 -15.05 18.22
N VAL A 57 23.43 -16.05 18.89
CA VAL A 57 24.03 -15.87 20.21
C VAL A 57 25.23 -14.92 20.16
N ASN A 58 26.06 -15.00 19.10
CA ASN A 58 27.17 -14.07 18.89
C ASN A 58 26.69 -12.61 18.86
N VAL A 59 25.70 -12.31 18.00
CA VAL A 59 25.20 -10.95 17.79
C VAL A 59 24.42 -10.43 19.01
N THR A 60 23.51 -11.24 19.55
CA THR A 60 22.65 -10.82 20.67
C THR A 60 23.44 -10.58 21.94
N THR A 61 24.41 -11.44 22.25
CA THR A 61 25.29 -11.23 23.41
C THR A 61 26.16 -9.99 23.22
N ALA A 62 26.72 -9.76 22.02
CA ALA A 62 27.50 -8.56 21.74
C ALA A 62 26.66 -7.28 21.87
N ALA A 63 25.41 -7.30 21.42
CA ALA A 63 24.48 -6.18 21.56
C ALA A 63 24.12 -5.89 23.03
N GLU A 64 23.89 -6.93 23.84
CA GLU A 64 23.65 -6.81 25.29
C GLU A 64 24.88 -6.25 26.03
N LEU A 65 26.07 -6.77 25.73
CA LEU A 65 27.32 -6.28 26.30
C LEU A 65 27.58 -4.82 25.92
N CYS A 66 27.26 -4.43 24.69
CA CYS A 66 27.36 -3.04 24.26
C CYS A 66 26.33 -2.15 24.99
N SER A 67 25.09 -2.60 25.09
CA SER A 67 24.01 -1.92 25.84
C SER A 67 24.40 -1.66 27.29
N THR A 68 24.89 -2.67 27.99
CA THR A 68 25.30 -2.58 29.40
C THR A 68 26.54 -1.69 29.57
N THR A 69 27.52 -1.80 28.67
CA THR A 69 28.81 -1.10 28.78
C THR A 69 28.75 0.37 28.36
N LEU A 70 28.07 0.68 27.25
CA LEU A 70 27.99 2.05 26.71
C LEU A 70 26.73 2.78 27.14
N CYS A 71 25.61 2.05 27.23
CA CYS A 71 24.28 2.64 27.40
C CYS A 71 23.67 2.37 28.78
N HIS A 72 24.48 1.92 29.75
CA HIS A 72 24.06 1.59 31.12
C HIS A 72 22.89 0.61 31.21
N GLY A 73 22.73 -0.28 30.21
CA GLY A 73 21.60 -1.20 30.10
C GLY A 73 20.26 -0.50 29.84
N ARG A 74 20.30 0.79 29.50
CA ARG A 74 19.15 1.69 29.35
C ARG A 74 19.02 2.22 27.93
N GLY A 75 19.68 1.57 27.00
CA GLY A 75 19.64 1.85 25.58
C GLY A 75 20.31 0.74 24.79
N ARG A 76 20.14 0.73 23.48
CA ARG A 76 20.82 -0.19 22.55
C ARG A 76 21.92 0.55 21.80
N CYS A 77 22.91 -0.19 21.33
CA CYS A 77 23.95 0.36 20.49
C CYS A 77 23.53 0.42 19.02
N LEU A 78 23.85 1.52 18.35
CA LEU A 78 23.81 1.63 16.89
C LEU A 78 25.15 2.14 16.35
N ARG A 79 25.48 1.70 15.15
CA ARG A 79 26.70 2.07 14.42
C ARG A 79 26.70 3.57 14.14
N ARG A 80 27.86 4.21 14.36
CA ARG A 80 28.02 5.66 14.15
C ARG A 80 28.02 6.04 12.68
N ASP A 81 28.78 5.30 11.87
CA ASP A 81 28.81 5.47 10.41
C ASP A 81 28.02 4.32 9.77
N SER A 82 26.87 4.65 9.17
CA SER A 82 26.00 3.67 8.53
C SER A 82 26.65 2.93 7.36
N HIS A 83 27.77 3.41 6.80
CA HIS A 83 28.47 2.76 5.67
C HIS A 83 29.73 1.99 6.08
N ALA A 84 30.12 2.05 7.36
CA ALA A 84 31.30 1.35 7.84
C ALA A 84 31.02 -0.16 8.02
N ASP A 85 31.95 -1.00 7.56
CA ASP A 85 31.88 -2.47 7.66
C ASP A 85 32.26 -2.95 9.08
N VAL A 86 31.45 -2.55 10.07
CA VAL A 86 31.64 -2.90 11.48
C VAL A 86 30.33 -3.40 12.08
N PHE A 87 30.41 -4.51 12.83
CA PHE A 87 29.24 -5.22 13.35
C PHE A 87 29.35 -5.47 14.86
N LEU A 88 28.21 -5.71 15.51
CA LEU A 88 28.15 -6.18 16.89
C LEU A 88 28.42 -7.69 16.95
N HIS A 89 29.69 -8.10 16.87
CA HIS A 89 30.13 -9.48 17.06
C HIS A 89 31.03 -9.59 18.30
N LEU A 90 30.94 -10.73 19.00
CA LEU A 90 31.88 -11.08 20.06
C LEU A 90 33.27 -11.31 19.48
N ASN A 91 34.28 -10.78 20.16
CA ASN A 91 35.66 -11.06 19.85
C ASN A 91 36.01 -12.50 20.24
N SER A 92 36.35 -13.34 19.25
CA SER A 92 36.69 -14.76 19.44
C SER A 92 37.93 -15.00 20.30
N THR A 93 38.75 -13.97 20.54
CA THR A 93 39.90 -14.05 21.45
C THR A 93 39.48 -14.04 22.92
N ASN A 94 38.38 -13.34 23.24
CA ASN A 94 37.93 -13.11 24.62
C ASN A 94 36.62 -13.83 24.97
N PHE A 95 35.90 -14.32 23.95
CA PHE A 95 34.64 -15.04 24.10
C PHE A 95 34.68 -16.40 23.42
N GLN A 96 34.13 -17.41 24.10
CA GLN A 96 33.91 -18.74 23.58
C GLN A 96 32.42 -19.06 23.56
N LEU A 97 31.89 -19.45 22.39
CA LEU A 97 30.52 -19.94 22.26
C LEU A 97 30.46 -21.42 22.67
N ARG A 98 29.69 -21.71 23.71
CA ARG A 98 29.42 -23.07 24.20
C ARG A 98 28.11 -23.60 23.64
N ARG A 99 28.04 -24.91 23.46
CA ARG A 99 26.83 -25.65 23.09
C ARG A 99 26.42 -26.56 24.25
N ARG A 100 25.12 -26.72 24.46
CA ARG A 100 24.56 -27.60 25.48
C ARG A 100 24.87 -29.07 25.18
N ASP A 101 25.31 -29.80 26.21
CA ASP A 101 25.43 -31.26 26.20
C ASP A 101 24.07 -31.91 26.53
N ALA A 102 23.84 -33.13 26.06
CA ALA A 102 22.53 -33.81 26.13
C ALA A 102 21.98 -34.02 27.55
N ASP A 103 22.83 -33.94 28.59
CA ASP A 103 22.49 -34.28 29.98
C ASP A 103 22.04 -33.09 30.84
N GLN A 104 21.90 -31.87 30.27
CA GLN A 104 21.46 -30.68 31.01
C GLN A 104 20.36 -29.90 30.28
N PRO A 105 19.10 -30.38 30.31
CA PRO A 105 17.98 -29.80 29.55
C PRO A 105 17.59 -28.37 30.00
N GLU A 106 18.05 -27.91 31.16
CA GLU A 106 17.69 -26.59 31.71
C GLU A 106 18.52 -25.40 31.18
N ARG A 107 19.68 -25.62 30.54
CA ARG A 107 20.50 -24.53 29.98
C ARG A 107 19.98 -24.08 28.61
N PRO A 108 20.31 -22.89 28.07
CA PRO A 108 20.04 -22.55 26.66
C PRO A 108 20.88 -23.40 25.69
N LEU A 109 20.48 -23.51 24.42
CA LEU A 109 21.15 -24.41 23.45
C LEU A 109 22.59 -23.95 23.12
N PHE A 110 22.78 -22.64 23.04
CA PHE A 110 24.07 -21.98 22.91
C PHE A 110 24.16 -20.84 23.94
N TRP A 111 25.36 -20.55 24.43
CA TRP A 111 25.66 -19.36 25.23
C TRP A 111 27.11 -18.92 25.00
N ALA A 112 27.42 -17.68 25.34
CA ALA A 112 28.78 -17.17 25.29
C ALA A 112 29.40 -17.12 26.70
N GLU A 113 30.66 -17.53 26.82
CA GLU A 113 31.47 -17.36 28.03
C GLU A 113 32.65 -16.43 27.70
N GLY A 114 32.85 -15.40 28.50
CA GLY A 114 33.92 -14.42 28.28
C GLY A 114 33.62 -13.08 28.95
N GLN A 115 34.53 -12.14 28.80
CA GLN A 115 34.38 -10.76 29.27
C GLN A 115 35.00 -9.80 28.26
N LEU A 116 34.43 -8.59 28.16
CA LEU A 116 34.99 -7.54 27.30
C LEU A 116 36.37 -7.12 27.81
N SER A 117 37.37 -7.14 26.92
CA SER A 117 38.67 -6.53 27.20
C SER A 117 38.62 -5.01 27.03
N SER A 118 39.65 -4.31 27.52
CA SER A 118 39.80 -2.86 27.28
C SER A 118 39.81 -2.50 25.79
N ALA A 119 40.34 -3.39 24.93
CA ALA A 119 40.35 -3.20 23.48
C ALA A 119 38.94 -3.33 22.88
N ASP A 120 38.13 -4.28 23.36
CA ASP A 120 36.75 -4.45 22.90
C ASP A 120 35.89 -3.25 23.30
N ILE A 121 36.06 -2.75 24.52
CA ILE A 121 35.35 -1.55 25.00
C ILE A 121 35.74 -0.33 24.15
N LEU A 122 37.03 -0.18 23.81
CA LEU A 122 37.50 0.89 22.94
C LEU A 122 36.89 0.75 21.52
N PHE A 123 36.86 -0.46 20.96
CA PHE A 123 36.22 -0.73 19.68
C PHE A 123 34.74 -0.30 19.67
N LEU A 124 33.99 -0.70 20.71
CA LEU A 124 32.58 -0.33 20.84
C LEU A 124 32.40 1.20 20.93
N ARG A 125 33.20 1.89 21.75
CA ARG A 125 33.12 3.37 21.88
C ARG A 125 33.40 4.11 20.58
N THR A 126 34.35 3.61 19.80
CA THR A 126 34.80 4.22 18.54
C THR A 126 33.75 4.06 17.43
N HIS A 127 33.09 2.91 17.36
CA HIS A 127 32.23 2.57 16.21
C HIS A 127 30.73 2.64 16.50
N PHE A 128 30.33 2.64 17.78
CA PHE A 128 28.92 2.61 18.18
C PHE A 128 28.57 3.77 19.13
N GLN A 129 27.30 4.16 19.09
CA GLN A 129 26.69 5.14 19.98
C GLN A 129 25.40 4.57 20.59
N CYS A 130 24.85 5.25 21.60
CA CYS A 130 23.65 4.78 22.29
C CYS A 130 22.36 5.38 21.73
N HIS A 131 21.34 4.54 21.59
CA HIS A 131 19.95 4.91 21.45
C HIS A 131 19.20 4.51 22.72
N CYS A 132 18.77 5.50 23.49
CA CYS A 132 18.21 5.26 24.82
C CYS A 132 16.79 4.71 24.79
N TYR A 133 16.52 3.77 25.69
CA TYR A 133 15.17 3.28 25.94
C TYR A 133 14.34 4.37 26.63
N GLN A 134 13.02 4.22 26.53
CA GLN A 134 12.05 5.16 27.05
C GLN A 134 12.36 5.57 28.51
N GLY A 135 12.33 6.88 28.77
CA GLY A 135 12.61 7.43 30.09
C GLY A 135 14.09 7.68 30.38
N TRP A 136 14.99 7.41 29.43
CA TRP A 136 16.43 7.64 29.57
C TRP A 136 16.98 8.56 28.47
N GLN A 137 17.95 9.41 28.81
CA GLN A 137 18.61 10.33 27.89
C GLN A 137 20.10 10.52 28.27
N GLY A 138 20.85 11.16 27.37
CA GLY A 138 22.30 11.38 27.49
C GLY A 138 23.10 10.42 26.60
N SER A 139 24.37 10.75 26.34
CA SER A 139 25.25 10.00 25.42
C SER A 139 25.45 8.52 25.79
N GLY A 140 25.19 8.15 27.04
CA GLY A 140 25.16 6.76 27.51
C GLY A 140 23.86 6.39 28.24
N CYS A 141 22.76 7.12 28.04
CA CYS A 141 21.46 6.84 28.67
C CYS A 141 21.47 6.89 30.20
N GLN A 142 22.32 7.73 30.76
CA GLN A 142 22.59 7.82 32.19
C GLN A 142 21.54 8.65 32.97
N THR A 143 20.79 9.52 32.30
CA THR A 143 19.84 10.45 32.96
C THR A 143 18.38 10.08 32.71
N ARG A 144 17.50 10.25 33.71
CA ARG A 144 16.05 10.07 33.54
C ARG A 144 15.41 11.27 32.85
N ALA A 145 14.62 11.02 31.81
CA ALA A 145 13.81 12.04 31.16
C ALA A 145 12.58 12.40 32.03
N GLY A 146 12.33 13.69 32.28
CA GLY A 146 11.20 14.15 33.10
C GLY A 146 9.85 14.07 32.38
N PRO A 147 8.71 14.09 33.11
CA PRO A 147 7.38 14.01 32.50
C PRO A 147 6.99 15.36 31.89
N ARG A 148 6.46 15.37 30.66
CA ARG A 148 5.85 16.58 30.09
C ARG A 148 4.49 16.33 29.45
N ARG A 149 3.56 17.24 29.80
CA ARG A 149 2.23 17.46 29.23
C ARG A 149 2.39 18.02 27.81
N GLY A 150 1.79 17.35 26.82
CA GLY A 150 1.73 17.81 25.43
C GLY A 150 0.30 18.23 25.07
N ALA A 151 0.17 19.40 24.46
CA ALA A 151 -1.09 20.03 24.07
C ALA A 151 -1.79 19.26 22.93
N TYR A 152 -3.10 19.18 23.04
CA TYR A 152 -4.01 18.52 22.11
C TYR A 152 -4.17 19.31 20.81
N LEU A 153 -4.15 18.63 19.66
CA LEU A 153 -4.68 19.13 18.39
C LEU A 153 -5.96 18.36 18.06
N ARG A 154 -7.07 19.10 17.98
CA ARG A 154 -8.38 18.71 17.45
C ARG A 154 -8.85 19.84 16.52
N TYR A 155 -9.83 19.55 15.66
CA TYR A 155 -10.65 20.46 14.82
C TYR A 155 -10.10 20.78 13.40
N PRO A 156 -10.88 21.39 12.47
CA PRO A 156 -12.17 20.98 11.86
C PRO A 156 -12.23 21.13 10.30
N TYR A 157 -13.08 20.36 9.59
CA TYR A 157 -13.50 20.46 8.15
C TYR A 157 -12.55 19.96 7.03
N PRO A 158 -13.13 19.64 5.83
CA PRO A 158 -13.65 18.32 5.49
C PRO A 158 -12.51 17.29 5.40
N VAL A 159 -12.77 16.13 6.00
CA VAL A 159 -11.82 15.11 6.49
C VAL A 159 -11.03 14.38 5.38
N TRP A 160 -11.16 14.76 4.11
CA TRP A 160 -10.70 13.93 3.00
C TRP A 160 -9.34 14.29 2.41
N GLU A 161 -8.91 15.55 2.49
CA GLU A 161 -7.79 16.03 1.67
C GLU A 161 -6.47 16.21 2.41
N ALA A 162 -6.50 16.38 3.74
CA ALA A 162 -5.33 16.73 4.54
C ALA A 162 -4.99 15.73 5.67
N ALA A 163 -5.68 14.59 5.76
CA ALA A 163 -5.50 13.66 6.89
C ALA A 163 -5.65 12.16 6.56
N ASN A 164 -5.98 11.76 5.32
CA ASN A 164 -6.45 10.39 5.06
C ASN A 164 -5.58 9.59 4.07
N TYR A 165 -4.43 9.09 4.53
CA TYR A 165 -3.63 8.12 3.76
C TYR A 165 -3.99 6.67 4.14
N GLY A 166 -5.26 6.29 3.95
CA GLY A 166 -5.68 4.89 4.05
C GLY A 166 -7.18 4.68 4.27
N GLY A 167 -7.88 4.21 3.25
CA GLY A 167 -9.21 3.60 3.38
C GLY A 167 -9.10 2.08 3.37
N LEU A 168 -9.75 1.40 4.33
CA LEU A 168 -9.75 -0.06 4.42
C LEU A 168 -11.11 -0.65 4.06
N SER A 169 -11.10 -1.56 3.09
CA SER A 169 -12.23 -2.36 2.62
C SER A 169 -11.89 -3.85 2.77
N LEU A 170 -11.52 -4.27 3.98
CA LEU A 170 -11.26 -5.66 4.36
C LEU A 170 -12.47 -6.25 5.08
N THR A 171 -12.87 -7.47 4.74
CA THR A 171 -13.93 -8.18 5.49
C THR A 171 -13.38 -8.73 6.81
N VAL A 172 -13.10 -7.84 7.77
CA VAL A 172 -12.61 -8.20 9.11
C VAL A 172 -13.73 -8.66 10.05
N VAL A 173 -14.99 -8.34 9.71
CA VAL A 173 -16.17 -8.65 10.53
C VAL A 173 -16.28 -10.14 10.82
N ARG A 174 -16.01 -10.98 9.81
CA ARG A 174 -16.03 -12.44 9.95
C ARG A 174 -14.97 -12.97 10.94
N CYS A 175 -13.82 -12.29 11.07
CA CYS A 175 -12.82 -12.67 12.07
C CYS A 175 -13.34 -12.47 13.50
N ALA A 176 -14.04 -11.36 13.75
CA ALA A 176 -14.65 -11.09 15.05
C ALA A 176 -15.82 -12.03 15.34
N GLU A 177 -16.78 -12.13 14.42
CA GLU A 177 -18.02 -12.90 14.61
C GLU A 177 -17.77 -14.42 14.71
N LYS A 178 -16.91 -14.97 13.85
CA LYS A 178 -16.72 -16.43 13.76
C LYS A 178 -15.58 -16.95 14.63
N TYR A 179 -14.51 -16.18 14.80
CA TYR A 179 -13.29 -16.64 15.44
C TYR A 179 -12.91 -15.89 16.71
N ASN A 180 -13.69 -14.87 17.10
CA ASN A 180 -13.44 -14.00 18.23
C ASN A 180 -12.04 -13.33 18.15
N VAL A 181 -11.63 -12.98 16.93
CA VAL A 181 -10.38 -12.24 16.65
C VAL A 181 -10.77 -10.84 16.21
N THR A 182 -10.52 -9.85 17.08
CA THR A 182 -10.76 -8.43 16.79
C THR A 182 -9.49 -7.77 16.27
N LEU A 183 -9.64 -6.99 15.21
CA LEU A 183 -8.55 -6.21 14.60
C LEU A 183 -8.77 -4.73 14.92
N SER A 184 -7.73 -4.06 15.37
CA SER A 184 -7.70 -2.62 15.53
C SER A 184 -7.46 -1.96 14.18
N LEU A 185 -8.48 -1.29 13.68
CA LEU A 185 -8.45 -0.58 12.40
C LEU A 185 -8.38 0.93 12.58
N GLU A 186 -8.12 1.41 13.79
CA GLU A 186 -8.13 2.83 14.14
C GLU A 186 -7.01 3.66 13.47
N VAL A 187 -6.02 2.99 12.89
CA VAL A 187 -4.94 3.59 12.08
C VAL A 187 -5.41 3.98 10.67
N PHE A 188 -6.52 3.42 10.20
CA PHE A 188 -7.14 3.80 8.94
C PHE A 188 -8.20 4.86 9.21
N ASP A 189 -8.25 5.85 8.33
CA ASP A 189 -9.13 6.99 8.52
C ASP A 189 -10.56 6.72 8.07
N VAL A 190 -10.71 5.77 7.14
CA VAL A 190 -12.00 5.36 6.58
C VAL A 190 -12.13 3.85 6.64
N LEU A 191 -13.22 3.39 7.25
CA LEU A 191 -13.59 1.97 7.34
C LEU A 191 -14.88 1.73 6.57
N ALA A 192 -14.80 0.90 5.53
CA ALA A 192 -15.97 0.41 4.82
C ALA A 192 -16.40 -0.95 5.41
N ASN A 193 -17.39 -0.98 6.30
CA ASN A 193 -17.87 -2.23 6.90
C ASN A 193 -19.38 -2.38 6.78
N ASP A 194 -19.83 -3.23 5.85
CA ASP A 194 -21.09 -3.96 5.94
C ASP A 194 -21.04 -5.21 5.02
N GLN A 195 -21.72 -6.27 5.47
CA GLN A 195 -21.91 -7.60 4.88
C GLN A 195 -22.24 -7.59 3.37
N GLN A 196 -21.21 -7.50 2.52
CA GLN A 196 -21.34 -7.54 1.04
C GLN A 196 -22.16 -6.37 0.44
N SER A 197 -22.56 -5.40 1.28
CA SER A 197 -23.12 -4.12 0.92
C SER A 197 -22.09 -3.09 1.37
N PHE A 198 -21.15 -2.78 0.48
CA PHE A 198 -20.17 -1.72 0.72
C PHE A 198 -20.90 -0.37 0.65
N THR A 199 -21.67 -0.05 1.68
CA THR A 199 -22.41 1.21 1.83
C THR A 199 -22.00 1.86 3.15
N GLY A 200 -20.87 2.58 3.12
CA GLY A 200 -20.42 3.40 4.24
C GLY A 200 -20.85 4.86 4.08
N GLN A 201 -20.73 5.65 5.15
CA GLN A 201 -20.84 7.11 5.06
C GLN A 201 -19.71 7.75 4.23
N ASP A 202 -18.64 6.97 4.02
CA ASP A 202 -17.33 7.44 3.57
C ASP A 202 -16.92 6.84 2.20
N ILE A 203 -17.27 5.57 1.95
CA ILE A 203 -17.04 4.90 0.66
C ILE A 203 -18.19 3.93 0.37
N THR A 204 -18.63 3.94 -0.88
CA THR A 204 -19.64 3.01 -1.39
C THR A 204 -19.16 2.37 -2.69
N LEU A 205 -19.19 1.04 -2.76
CA LEU A 205 -18.79 0.26 -3.93
C LEU A 205 -20.02 -0.38 -4.59
N PHE A 206 -20.29 0.02 -5.82
CA PHE A 206 -21.36 -0.52 -6.64
C PHE A 206 -20.82 -1.65 -7.52
N TYR A 207 -20.96 -2.90 -7.06
CA TYR A 207 -20.71 -4.06 -7.91
C TYR A 207 -21.62 -4.06 -9.13
N SER A 208 -21.22 -4.83 -10.15
CA SER A 208 -21.92 -4.95 -11.44
C SER A 208 -23.43 -5.22 -11.35
N ASN A 209 -23.93 -5.86 -10.27
CA ASN A 209 -25.36 -6.14 -10.04
C ASN A 209 -26.04 -5.20 -9.03
N LYS A 210 -25.39 -4.11 -8.63
CA LYS A 210 -25.85 -3.16 -7.61
C LYS A 210 -26.17 -1.77 -8.17
N ILE A 211 -25.95 -1.54 -9.46
CA ILE A 211 -26.26 -0.25 -10.10
C ILE A 211 -26.77 -0.45 -11.53
N GLY A 212 -28.09 -0.31 -11.67
CA GLY A 212 -28.79 -0.42 -12.93
C GLY A 212 -28.75 -1.81 -13.55
N LEU A 213 -29.13 -1.86 -14.84
CA LEU A 213 -29.16 -3.08 -15.64
C LEU A 213 -27.89 -3.20 -16.50
N PHE A 214 -26.74 -3.40 -15.85
CA PHE A 214 -25.46 -3.57 -16.55
C PHE A 214 -25.49 -4.83 -17.44
N PRO A 215 -25.20 -4.73 -18.76
CA PRO A 215 -25.23 -5.88 -19.67
C PRO A 215 -23.92 -6.67 -19.63
N TYR A 216 -24.00 -7.99 -19.49
CA TYR A 216 -22.83 -8.87 -19.49
C TYR A 216 -23.18 -10.32 -19.83
N TYR A 217 -22.16 -11.15 -20.07
CA TYR A 217 -22.32 -12.61 -20.23
C TYR A 217 -21.89 -13.37 -18.98
N THR A 218 -22.66 -14.40 -18.59
CA THR A 218 -22.23 -15.35 -17.54
C THR A 218 -21.04 -16.20 -18.00
N SER A 219 -20.44 -16.96 -17.09
CA SER A 219 -19.37 -17.94 -17.42
C SER A 219 -19.79 -18.96 -18.47
N GLU A 220 -21.09 -19.28 -18.54
CA GLU A 220 -21.70 -20.20 -19.50
C GLU A 220 -22.07 -19.50 -20.82
N GLY A 221 -21.77 -18.20 -20.96
CA GLY A 221 -22.08 -17.42 -22.15
C GLY A 221 -23.55 -17.00 -22.27
N VAL A 222 -24.30 -17.02 -21.17
CA VAL A 222 -25.71 -16.59 -21.15
C VAL A 222 -25.79 -15.06 -21.06
N PRO A 223 -26.54 -14.37 -21.93
CA PRO A 223 -26.67 -12.92 -21.87
C PRO A 223 -27.53 -12.48 -20.67
N VAL A 224 -27.00 -11.57 -19.88
CA VAL A 224 -27.72 -10.83 -18.83
C VAL A 224 -27.94 -9.40 -19.32
N ASN A 225 -29.17 -8.89 -19.18
CA ASN A 225 -29.59 -7.57 -19.66
C ASN A 225 -29.23 -7.32 -21.14
N GLY A 226 -29.30 -8.35 -21.99
CA GLY A 226 -28.96 -8.26 -23.42
C GLY A 226 -27.50 -8.61 -23.75
N GLY A 227 -26.63 -8.79 -22.76
CA GLY A 227 -25.25 -9.27 -22.89
C GLY A 227 -24.24 -8.24 -23.42
N LEU A 228 -24.69 -7.34 -24.30
CA LEU A 228 -23.89 -6.30 -24.94
C LEU A 228 -24.51 -4.92 -24.70
N PRO A 229 -23.71 -3.84 -24.58
CA PRO A 229 -24.24 -2.50 -24.41
C PRO A 229 -25.12 -2.05 -25.59
N GLN A 230 -24.76 -2.39 -26.83
CA GLN A 230 -25.56 -2.06 -28.02
C GLN A 230 -26.84 -2.89 -28.20
N ASN A 231 -27.04 -3.92 -27.37
CA ASN A 231 -28.21 -4.80 -27.38
C ASN A 231 -29.05 -4.66 -26.10
N ALA A 232 -28.73 -3.68 -25.26
CA ALA A 232 -29.37 -3.43 -23.98
C ALA A 232 -30.11 -2.08 -24.00
N SER A 233 -31.19 -1.96 -23.24
CA SER A 233 -31.92 -0.69 -23.10
C SER A 233 -31.22 0.23 -22.10
N LEU A 234 -30.58 1.29 -22.59
CA LEU A 234 -29.97 2.33 -21.75
C LEU A 234 -31.02 3.03 -20.87
N GLU A 235 -32.22 3.26 -21.40
CA GLU A 235 -33.31 3.89 -20.64
C GLU A 235 -33.72 3.04 -19.44
N ALA A 236 -33.91 1.73 -19.64
CA ALA A 236 -34.24 0.81 -18.56
C ALA A 236 -33.10 0.72 -17.53
N HIS A 237 -31.85 0.73 -18.00
CA HIS A 237 -30.67 0.78 -17.14
C HIS A 237 -30.67 2.03 -16.24
N ILE A 238 -30.87 3.22 -16.80
CA ILE A 238 -30.87 4.49 -16.07
C ILE A 238 -32.05 4.58 -15.09
N HIS A 239 -33.23 4.08 -15.48
CA HIS A 239 -34.38 4.01 -14.58
C HIS A 239 -34.07 3.14 -13.34
N GLN A 240 -33.50 1.95 -13.55
CA GLN A 240 -33.12 1.07 -12.44
C GLN A 240 -31.98 1.69 -11.59
N ALA A 241 -30.93 2.21 -12.24
CA ALA A 241 -29.81 2.85 -11.55
C ALA A 241 -30.25 4.03 -10.69
N THR A 242 -31.27 4.78 -11.12
CA THR A 242 -31.85 5.88 -10.32
C THR A 242 -32.40 5.39 -8.99
N GLN A 243 -33.09 4.24 -9.00
CA GLN A 243 -33.62 3.65 -7.77
C GLN A 243 -32.51 3.08 -6.92
N ASP A 244 -31.57 2.36 -7.53
CA ASP A 244 -30.44 1.74 -6.82
C ASP A 244 -29.61 2.80 -6.09
N ILE A 245 -29.23 3.90 -6.76
CA ILE A 245 -28.47 5.00 -6.15
C ILE A 245 -29.25 5.62 -4.98
N LYS A 246 -30.56 5.83 -5.12
CA LYS A 246 -31.38 6.41 -4.04
C LYS A 246 -31.48 5.51 -2.82
N VAL A 247 -31.52 4.19 -3.03
CA VAL A 247 -31.56 3.20 -1.94
C VAL A 247 -30.19 3.06 -1.28
N THR A 248 -29.14 2.92 -2.07
CA THR A 248 -27.77 2.67 -1.59
C THR A 248 -27.16 3.91 -0.92
N LEU A 249 -27.40 5.10 -1.49
CA LEU A 249 -26.89 6.37 -0.98
C LEU A 249 -28.07 7.26 -0.58
N PRO A 250 -28.77 7.04 0.54
CA PRO A 250 -30.01 7.74 0.84
C PRO A 250 -29.86 9.26 1.01
N SER A 251 -28.70 9.72 1.49
CA SER A 251 -28.41 11.16 1.66
C SER A 251 -28.10 11.83 0.32
N PRO A 252 -28.84 12.87 -0.11
CA PRO A 252 -28.48 13.67 -1.29
C PRO A 252 -27.12 14.37 -1.15
N ASP A 253 -26.74 14.71 0.07
CA ASP A 253 -25.49 15.41 0.40
C ASP A 253 -24.32 14.42 0.64
N TYR A 254 -24.45 13.16 0.21
CA TYR A 254 -23.35 12.20 0.32
C TYR A 254 -22.11 12.74 -0.40
N SER A 255 -21.01 12.84 0.35
CA SER A 255 -19.74 13.40 -0.11
C SER A 255 -18.58 12.41 0.00
N GLY A 256 -18.89 11.12 0.12
CA GLY A 256 -17.91 10.04 0.16
C GLY A 256 -17.52 9.56 -1.23
N LEU A 257 -16.69 8.52 -1.26
CA LEU A 257 -16.28 7.84 -2.49
C LEU A 257 -17.45 7.01 -3.04
N ALA A 258 -17.70 7.09 -4.35
CA ALA A 258 -18.75 6.34 -5.04
C ALA A 258 -18.15 5.59 -6.23
N VAL A 259 -17.72 4.36 -5.96
CA VAL A 259 -16.92 3.56 -6.90
C VAL A 259 -17.82 2.59 -7.65
N ILE A 260 -17.80 2.63 -8.98
CA ILE A 260 -18.54 1.68 -9.83
C ILE A 260 -17.57 0.58 -10.29
N ASP A 261 -17.89 -0.67 -9.95
CA ASP A 261 -17.05 -1.83 -10.20
C ASP A 261 -17.61 -2.69 -11.34
N TRP A 262 -17.33 -2.22 -12.56
CA TRP A 262 -17.76 -2.84 -13.81
C TRP A 262 -16.57 -3.46 -14.54
N GLU A 263 -16.34 -4.74 -14.29
CA GLU A 263 -15.18 -5.44 -14.82
C GLU A 263 -15.48 -6.36 -15.99
N LYS A 264 -16.75 -6.54 -16.37
CA LYS A 264 -17.17 -7.56 -17.35
C LYS A 264 -16.68 -7.30 -18.77
N TRP A 265 -16.61 -6.05 -19.19
CA TRP A 265 -16.07 -5.61 -20.48
C TRP A 265 -15.30 -4.30 -20.33
N ARG A 266 -14.57 -3.90 -21.37
CA ARG A 266 -13.86 -2.60 -21.45
C ARG A 266 -14.48 -1.74 -22.55
N PRO A 267 -14.58 -0.40 -22.37
CA PRO A 267 -15.27 0.46 -23.33
C PRO A 267 -14.56 0.59 -24.69
N LEU A 268 -13.28 0.24 -24.76
CA LEU A 268 -12.54 0.14 -26.02
C LEU A 268 -12.58 -1.30 -26.52
N TRP A 269 -13.03 -1.49 -27.76
CA TRP A 269 -13.17 -2.78 -28.43
C TRP A 269 -11.92 -3.64 -28.28
N ILE A 270 -10.77 -3.02 -28.54
CA ILE A 270 -9.48 -3.70 -28.58
C ILE A 270 -9.05 -4.24 -27.21
N ARG A 271 -9.59 -3.72 -26.09
CA ARG A 271 -9.30 -4.16 -24.72
C ARG A 271 -10.13 -5.36 -24.26
N ASN A 272 -11.03 -5.87 -25.10
CA ASN A 272 -11.84 -7.06 -24.81
C ASN A 272 -11.16 -8.32 -25.37
N TRP A 273 -9.99 -8.65 -24.83
CA TRP A 273 -9.20 -9.84 -25.16
C TRP A 273 -9.40 -10.96 -24.12
N ASP A 274 -8.73 -12.09 -24.33
CA ASP A 274 -8.80 -13.29 -23.50
C ASP A 274 -10.25 -13.69 -23.17
N SER A 275 -10.60 -13.79 -21.88
CA SER A 275 -11.95 -14.15 -21.43
C SER A 275 -13.03 -13.15 -21.85
N MET A 276 -12.68 -11.91 -22.19
CA MET A 276 -13.59 -10.89 -22.72
C MET A 276 -13.76 -10.99 -24.25
N GLY A 277 -13.11 -11.95 -24.92
CA GLY A 277 -13.27 -12.17 -26.37
C GLY A 277 -14.73 -12.39 -26.81
N ILE A 278 -15.57 -12.92 -25.91
CA ILE A 278 -17.01 -13.12 -26.13
C ILE A 278 -17.73 -11.83 -26.53
N TYR A 279 -17.34 -10.67 -26.01
CA TYR A 279 -18.00 -9.39 -26.33
C TYR A 279 -17.76 -8.99 -27.78
N ARG A 280 -16.56 -9.24 -28.31
CA ARG A 280 -16.25 -9.01 -29.73
C ARG A 280 -17.02 -9.98 -30.62
N GLN A 281 -16.93 -11.27 -30.31
CA GLN A 281 -17.62 -12.33 -31.03
C GLN A 281 -19.14 -12.07 -31.10
N LYS A 282 -19.78 -11.81 -29.95
CA LYS A 282 -21.23 -11.61 -29.89
C LYS A 282 -21.67 -10.31 -30.55
N SER A 283 -20.83 -9.27 -30.55
CA SER A 283 -21.10 -8.03 -31.29
C SER A 283 -21.09 -8.28 -32.80
N GLU A 284 -20.12 -9.05 -33.29
CA GLU A 284 -20.04 -9.43 -34.71
C GLU A 284 -21.23 -10.33 -35.10
N GLU A 285 -21.58 -11.33 -34.28
CA GLU A 285 -22.76 -12.18 -34.50
C GLU A 285 -24.05 -11.34 -34.61
N LEU A 286 -24.23 -10.35 -33.73
CA LEU A 286 -25.40 -9.46 -33.74
C LEU A 286 -25.48 -8.66 -35.05
N VAL A 287 -24.37 -8.07 -35.50
CA VAL A 287 -24.31 -7.33 -36.76
C VAL A 287 -24.51 -8.26 -37.97
N GLN A 288 -23.92 -9.45 -37.95
CA GLN A 288 -24.05 -10.45 -39.02
C GLN A 288 -25.50 -10.93 -39.16
N GLN A 289 -26.24 -11.10 -38.06
CA GLN A 289 -27.66 -11.45 -38.08
C GLN A 289 -28.51 -10.36 -38.75
N GLN A 290 -28.20 -9.08 -38.50
CA GLN A 290 -28.88 -7.94 -39.11
C GLN A 290 -28.48 -7.74 -40.58
N HIS A 291 -27.26 -8.14 -40.94
CA HIS A 291 -26.71 -7.97 -42.28
C HIS A 291 -26.04 -9.26 -42.82
N PRO A 292 -26.83 -10.32 -43.15
CA PRO A 292 -26.29 -11.64 -43.49
C PRO A 292 -25.34 -11.69 -44.70
N GLN A 293 -25.40 -10.69 -45.58
CA GLN A 293 -24.58 -10.62 -46.80
C GLN A 293 -23.34 -9.74 -46.66
N TRP A 294 -23.13 -9.08 -45.51
CA TRP A 294 -21.96 -8.22 -45.35
C TRP A 294 -20.67 -9.05 -45.25
N PRO A 295 -19.56 -8.56 -45.83
CA PRO A 295 -18.27 -9.21 -45.67
C PRO A 295 -17.77 -9.09 -44.22
N PRO A 296 -16.99 -10.06 -43.71
CA PRO A 296 -16.57 -10.10 -42.31
C PRO A 296 -15.92 -8.81 -41.80
N LYS A 297 -15.04 -8.19 -42.59
CA LYS A 297 -14.38 -6.93 -42.22
C LYS A 297 -15.37 -5.79 -41.96
N LYS A 298 -16.44 -5.69 -42.76
CA LYS A 298 -17.46 -4.66 -42.59
C LYS A 298 -18.33 -4.94 -41.36
N VAL A 299 -18.54 -6.22 -41.03
CA VAL A 299 -19.23 -6.64 -39.81
C VAL A 299 -18.41 -6.27 -38.57
N GLU A 300 -17.11 -6.57 -38.56
CA GLU A 300 -16.20 -6.19 -37.47
C GLU A 300 -16.16 -4.66 -37.27
N GLU A 301 -15.99 -3.88 -38.34
CA GLU A 301 -15.94 -2.41 -38.27
C GLU A 301 -17.23 -1.82 -37.68
N MET A 302 -18.40 -2.33 -38.10
CA MET A 302 -19.69 -1.91 -37.56
C MET A 302 -19.91 -2.39 -36.12
N ALA A 303 -19.54 -3.63 -35.80
CA ALA A 303 -19.65 -4.20 -34.46
C ALA A 303 -18.82 -3.39 -33.46
N LYS A 304 -17.59 -3.04 -33.83
CA LYS A 304 -16.73 -2.14 -33.06
C LYS A 304 -17.40 -0.78 -32.84
N GLN A 305 -17.89 -0.15 -33.90
CA GLN A 305 -18.52 1.18 -33.80
C GLN A 305 -19.74 1.17 -32.88
N GLN A 306 -20.62 0.17 -33.02
CA GLN A 306 -21.82 0.04 -32.19
C GLN A 306 -21.48 -0.25 -30.73
N PHE A 307 -20.51 -1.15 -30.48
CA PHE A 307 -20.06 -1.51 -29.15
C PHE A 307 -19.42 -0.32 -28.42
N GLU A 308 -18.40 0.32 -29.01
CA GLU A 308 -17.68 1.42 -28.34
C GLU A 308 -18.61 2.63 -28.09
N LYS A 309 -19.52 2.93 -29.03
CA LYS A 309 -20.53 3.98 -28.83
C LYS A 309 -21.45 3.64 -27.65
N SER A 310 -22.01 2.44 -27.64
CA SER A 310 -22.98 2.07 -26.59
C SER A 310 -22.30 1.90 -25.24
N ALA A 311 -21.06 1.40 -25.20
CA ALA A 311 -20.27 1.32 -23.99
C ALA A 311 -19.98 2.71 -23.39
N CYS A 312 -19.65 3.69 -24.25
CA CYS A 312 -19.53 5.10 -23.86
C CYS A 312 -20.86 5.63 -23.29
N ASP A 313 -21.97 5.44 -24.01
CA ASP A 313 -23.28 5.93 -23.58
C ASP A 313 -23.69 5.35 -22.21
N PHE A 314 -23.51 4.05 -21.98
CA PHE A 314 -23.79 3.40 -20.69
C PHE A 314 -22.92 3.95 -19.56
N MET A 315 -21.59 3.96 -19.72
CA MET A 315 -20.69 4.40 -18.65
C MET A 315 -20.85 5.90 -18.34
N ASN A 316 -20.92 6.73 -19.38
CA ASN A 316 -21.00 8.18 -19.24
C ASN A 316 -22.35 8.62 -18.64
N GLN A 317 -23.47 8.04 -19.10
CA GLN A 317 -24.79 8.38 -18.57
C GLN A 317 -24.97 7.93 -17.12
N THR A 318 -24.31 6.83 -16.72
CA THR A 318 -24.30 6.35 -15.33
C THR A 318 -23.54 7.32 -14.40
N LEU A 319 -22.35 7.78 -14.81
CA LEU A 319 -21.60 8.78 -14.06
C LEU A 319 -22.39 10.09 -13.92
N TRP A 320 -22.96 10.57 -15.04
CA TRP A 320 -23.78 11.78 -15.03
C TRP A 320 -25.01 11.65 -14.12
N LEU A 321 -25.66 10.48 -14.10
CA LEU A 321 -26.77 10.21 -13.20
C LEU A 321 -26.32 10.24 -11.73
N GLY A 322 -25.21 9.58 -11.43
CA GLY A 322 -24.61 9.56 -10.10
C GLY A 322 -24.32 10.98 -9.60
N GLU A 323 -23.64 11.78 -10.40
CA GLU A 323 -23.33 13.18 -10.11
C GLU A 323 -24.60 14.04 -9.95
N SER A 324 -25.59 13.85 -10.82
CA SER A 324 -26.85 14.61 -10.74
C SER A 324 -27.64 14.31 -9.47
N LEU A 325 -27.56 13.07 -8.98
CA LEU A 325 -28.24 12.65 -7.75
C LEU A 325 -27.40 12.97 -6.50
N ARG A 326 -26.08 12.83 -6.56
CA ARG A 326 -25.12 12.99 -5.45
C ARG A 326 -23.95 13.86 -5.92
N PRO A 327 -24.15 15.19 -6.03
CA PRO A 327 -23.19 16.09 -6.67
C PRO A 327 -21.89 16.28 -5.88
N SER A 328 -21.91 16.01 -4.58
CA SER A 328 -20.73 16.10 -3.72
C SER A 328 -19.93 14.79 -3.64
N ALA A 329 -20.43 13.70 -4.25
CA ALA A 329 -19.79 12.40 -4.20
C ALA A 329 -18.67 12.27 -5.24
N TYR A 330 -17.63 11.55 -4.88
CA TYR A 330 -16.50 11.27 -5.75
C TYR A 330 -16.81 10.03 -6.61
N TRP A 331 -17.51 10.24 -7.73
CA TRP A 331 -17.85 9.19 -8.68
C TRP A 331 -16.68 8.81 -9.60
N GLY A 332 -16.50 7.52 -9.81
CA GLY A 332 -15.53 7.00 -10.77
C GLY A 332 -15.62 5.48 -10.92
N PHE A 333 -14.98 4.95 -11.95
CA PHE A 333 -14.92 3.50 -12.18
C PHE A 333 -13.65 2.90 -11.58
N TYR A 334 -13.79 1.78 -10.88
CA TYR A 334 -12.66 0.98 -10.43
C TYR A 334 -11.82 0.51 -11.62
N GLY A 335 -10.49 0.53 -11.46
CA GLY A 335 -9.54 0.06 -12.46
C GLY A 335 -9.21 1.06 -13.56
N PHE A 336 -9.72 2.29 -13.50
CA PHE A 336 -9.49 3.31 -14.52
C PHE A 336 -8.65 4.51 -13.99
N PRO A 337 -7.64 4.96 -14.75
CA PRO A 337 -7.11 4.32 -15.96
C PRO A 337 -6.30 3.06 -15.65
N ASP A 338 -6.10 2.23 -16.68
CA ASP A 338 -5.12 1.15 -16.66
C ASP A 338 -3.93 1.50 -17.59
N CYS A 339 -2.73 1.20 -17.12
CA CYS A 339 -1.45 1.42 -17.78
C CYS A 339 -1.03 0.24 -18.68
N TYR A 340 -1.54 -0.97 -18.40
CA TYR A 340 -1.19 -2.23 -19.07
C TYR A 340 0.32 -2.52 -19.17
N ASN A 341 1.08 -2.08 -18.17
CA ASN A 341 2.52 -2.29 -18.03
C ASN A 341 2.88 -3.68 -17.45
N ASN A 342 2.18 -4.73 -17.90
CA ASN A 342 2.26 -6.09 -17.36
C ASN A 342 3.28 -6.99 -18.09
N ASP A 343 3.98 -6.48 -19.10
CA ASP A 343 5.02 -7.23 -19.82
C ASP A 343 6.32 -7.29 -19.01
N PHE A 344 6.27 -8.03 -17.90
CA PHE A 344 7.37 -8.14 -16.95
C PHE A 344 8.60 -8.84 -17.54
N ASP A 345 8.45 -9.61 -18.62
CA ASP A 345 9.54 -10.32 -19.28
C ASP A 345 10.33 -9.44 -20.25
N SER A 346 9.81 -8.24 -20.57
CA SER A 346 10.55 -7.25 -21.38
C SER A 346 11.88 -6.87 -20.71
N LEU A 347 12.93 -6.75 -21.53
CA LEU A 347 14.27 -6.37 -21.09
C LEU A 347 14.75 -5.16 -21.92
N PRO A 348 14.98 -3.99 -21.30
CA PRO A 348 14.79 -3.67 -19.88
C PRO A 348 13.31 -3.36 -19.53
N TYR A 349 12.79 -3.97 -18.45
CA TYR A 349 11.51 -3.57 -17.86
C TYR A 349 11.68 -2.29 -17.04
N ASN A 350 11.03 -1.21 -17.46
CA ASN A 350 11.05 0.09 -16.77
C ASN A 350 9.67 0.49 -16.22
N GLY A 351 8.64 -0.35 -16.41
CA GLY A 351 7.27 -0.13 -15.98
C GLY A 351 6.48 0.92 -16.75
N THR A 352 7.03 1.56 -17.80
CA THR A 352 6.29 2.58 -18.56
C THR A 352 5.03 2.01 -19.19
N CYS A 353 3.94 2.78 -19.16
CA CYS A 353 2.73 2.43 -19.90
C CYS A 353 3.07 2.41 -21.40
N PRO A 354 2.73 1.34 -22.16
CA PRO A 354 2.99 1.32 -23.59
C PRO A 354 2.34 2.53 -24.29
N ASP A 355 3.02 3.12 -25.27
CA ASP A 355 2.54 4.33 -25.96
C ASP A 355 1.14 4.17 -26.56
N VAL A 356 0.86 2.96 -27.08
CA VAL A 356 -0.46 2.61 -27.61
C VAL A 356 -1.54 2.66 -26.53
N GLU A 357 -1.21 2.34 -25.27
CA GLU A 357 -2.14 2.35 -24.14
C GLU A 357 -2.36 3.76 -23.61
N GLN A 358 -1.31 4.59 -23.58
CA GLN A 358 -1.47 6.02 -23.32
C GLN A 358 -2.38 6.68 -24.36
N GLN A 359 -2.23 6.34 -25.65
CA GLN A 359 -3.12 6.86 -26.70
C GLN A 359 -4.56 6.34 -26.56
N ARG A 360 -4.74 5.08 -26.17
CA ARG A 360 -6.06 4.51 -25.87
C ARG A 360 -6.72 5.21 -24.68
N ASN A 361 -5.95 5.53 -23.64
CA ASN A 361 -6.45 6.31 -22.51
C ASN A 361 -6.82 7.75 -22.92
N LYS A 362 -6.09 8.38 -23.85
CA LYS A 362 -6.50 9.68 -24.45
C LYS A 362 -7.85 9.58 -25.18
N ASN A 363 -8.12 8.47 -25.86
CA ASN A 363 -9.41 8.23 -26.54
C ASN A 363 -10.59 8.09 -25.55
N LEU A 364 -10.31 7.85 -24.26
CA LEU A 364 -11.29 7.83 -23.17
C LEU A 364 -11.47 9.18 -22.48
N SER A 365 -11.11 10.30 -23.14
CA SER A 365 -11.28 11.66 -22.59
C SER A 365 -12.68 11.97 -22.04
N TRP A 366 -13.73 11.36 -22.60
CA TRP A 366 -15.10 11.48 -22.12
C TRP A 366 -15.29 10.88 -20.71
N LEU A 367 -14.60 9.79 -20.40
CA LEU A 367 -14.66 9.12 -19.11
C LEU A 367 -14.03 10.00 -18.03
N TRP A 368 -12.87 10.59 -18.33
CA TRP A 368 -12.17 11.48 -17.41
C TRP A 368 -12.98 12.74 -17.10
N ARG A 369 -13.64 13.33 -18.12
CA ARG A 369 -14.55 14.48 -17.93
C ARG A 369 -15.79 14.15 -17.09
N GLY A 370 -16.32 12.94 -17.23
CA GLY A 370 -17.48 12.49 -16.44
C GLY A 370 -17.12 12.01 -15.03
N SER A 371 -15.82 11.88 -14.71
CA SER A 371 -15.37 11.36 -13.41
C SER A 371 -15.12 12.49 -12.42
N ARG A 372 -15.44 12.25 -11.15
CA ARG A 372 -15.10 13.11 -10.01
C ARG A 372 -13.93 12.56 -9.18
N ALA A 373 -13.50 11.32 -9.43
CA ALA A 373 -12.26 10.73 -8.91
C ALA A 373 -11.75 9.61 -9.84
N LEU A 374 -10.45 9.28 -9.74
CA LEU A 374 -9.83 8.16 -10.47
C LEU A 374 -9.39 7.06 -9.52
N TYR A 375 -9.65 5.80 -9.90
CA TYR A 375 -9.44 4.62 -9.07
C TYR A 375 -8.58 3.57 -9.78
N PRO A 376 -7.31 3.88 -10.12
CA PRO A 376 -6.44 2.91 -10.79
C PRO A 376 -6.15 1.73 -9.86
N SER A 377 -6.17 0.50 -10.37
CA SER A 377 -5.70 -0.66 -9.59
C SER A 377 -4.19 -0.77 -9.67
N ILE A 378 -3.52 -0.95 -8.54
CA ILE A 378 -2.07 -1.18 -8.41
C ILE A 378 -1.77 -2.49 -7.67
N TYR A 379 -2.65 -3.48 -7.79
CA TYR A 379 -2.45 -4.81 -7.22
C TYR A 379 -1.16 -5.41 -7.75
N LEU A 380 -0.40 -6.09 -6.89
CA LEU A 380 0.88 -6.68 -7.26
C LEU A 380 0.69 -8.14 -7.64
N PRO A 381 0.91 -8.54 -8.91
CA PRO A 381 0.92 -9.95 -9.28
C PRO A 381 2.03 -10.70 -8.54
N LEU A 382 1.80 -11.97 -8.21
CA LEU A 382 2.77 -12.79 -7.47
C LEU A 382 4.15 -12.88 -8.13
N CYS A 383 4.22 -12.80 -9.46
CA CYS A 383 5.50 -12.83 -10.19
C CYS A 383 6.41 -11.63 -9.93
N LEU A 384 5.90 -10.55 -9.32
CA LEU A 384 6.69 -9.39 -8.91
C LEU A 384 7.38 -9.58 -7.55
N LYS A 385 6.96 -10.57 -6.75
CA LYS A 385 7.49 -10.80 -5.40
C LYS A 385 9.00 -11.02 -5.43
N GLY A 386 9.72 -10.22 -4.63
CA GLY A 386 11.18 -10.29 -4.53
C GLY A 386 11.93 -9.76 -5.77
N THR A 387 11.24 -9.06 -6.68
CA THR A 387 11.86 -8.42 -7.85
C THR A 387 11.96 -6.91 -7.64
N ASN A 388 12.88 -6.25 -8.35
CA ASN A 388 12.98 -4.79 -8.37
C ASN A 388 11.93 -4.11 -9.30
N LYS A 389 10.93 -4.85 -9.78
CA LYS A 389 9.95 -4.38 -10.77
C LYS A 389 8.70 -3.76 -10.13
N VAL A 390 8.49 -3.95 -8.82
CA VAL A 390 7.32 -3.42 -8.08
C VAL A 390 7.24 -1.89 -8.17
N LEU A 391 8.33 -1.19 -7.84
CA LEU A 391 8.36 0.27 -7.90
C LEU A 391 8.05 0.83 -9.30
N PRO A 392 8.75 0.44 -10.39
CA PRO A 392 8.43 0.95 -11.71
C PRO A 392 7.01 0.56 -12.18
N TYR A 393 6.50 -0.61 -11.78
CA TYR A 393 5.13 -1.03 -12.07
C TYR A 393 4.09 -0.07 -11.47
N VAL A 394 4.17 0.19 -10.16
CA VAL A 394 3.21 1.08 -9.48
C VAL A 394 3.38 2.53 -9.92
N ARG A 395 4.64 3.00 -9.99
CA ARG A 395 4.98 4.39 -10.30
C ARG A 395 4.26 4.87 -11.56
N HIS A 396 4.30 4.08 -12.64
CA HIS A 396 3.70 4.48 -13.91
C HIS A 396 2.17 4.33 -13.93
N ARG A 397 1.59 3.41 -13.17
CA ARG A 397 0.13 3.28 -13.03
C ARG A 397 -0.47 4.49 -12.33
N VAL A 398 0.15 4.94 -11.24
CA VAL A 398 -0.26 6.17 -10.54
C VAL A 398 -0.01 7.40 -11.41
N ALA A 399 1.16 7.48 -12.08
CA ALA A 399 1.49 8.61 -12.94
C ALA A 399 0.53 8.74 -14.13
N GLU A 400 0.06 7.63 -14.69
CA GLU A 400 -0.94 7.63 -15.78
C GLU A 400 -2.28 8.20 -15.30
N ALA A 401 -2.72 7.89 -14.08
CA ALA A 401 -3.92 8.50 -13.50
C ALA A 401 -3.83 10.03 -13.38
N PHE A 402 -2.65 10.56 -13.07
CA PHE A 402 -2.41 12.02 -13.14
C PHE A 402 -2.25 12.52 -14.58
N ALA A 403 -1.72 11.71 -15.50
CA ALA A 403 -1.54 12.09 -16.90
C ALA A 403 -2.86 12.25 -17.64
N VAL A 404 -3.82 11.34 -17.46
CA VAL A 404 -5.08 11.33 -18.22
C VAL A 404 -6.00 12.52 -17.91
N GLN A 405 -5.86 13.14 -16.74
CA GLN A 405 -6.64 14.33 -16.38
C GLN A 405 -5.96 15.65 -16.79
N ARG A 406 -4.64 15.65 -17.00
CA ARG A 406 -3.88 16.85 -17.38
C ARG A 406 -4.29 17.35 -18.75
N GLY A 407 -4.65 18.64 -18.85
CA GLY A 407 -5.07 19.29 -20.09
C GLY A 407 -6.47 18.89 -20.57
N ILE A 408 -7.21 18.11 -19.78
CA ILE A 408 -8.61 17.75 -20.04
C ILE A 408 -9.55 18.40 -19.04
N LEU A 409 -9.14 18.46 -17.77
CA LEU A 409 -9.91 19.07 -16.68
C LEU A 409 -9.33 20.44 -16.31
N ASP A 410 -10.21 21.39 -15.95
CA ASP A 410 -9.83 22.72 -15.48
C ASP A 410 -9.22 22.69 -14.07
N SER A 411 -9.59 21.70 -13.27
CA SER A 411 -8.97 21.34 -11.99
C SER A 411 -8.80 19.83 -11.91
N GLY A 412 -7.71 19.39 -11.28
CA GLY A 412 -7.45 17.96 -11.12
C GLY A 412 -8.44 17.32 -10.16
N ILE A 413 -8.87 16.09 -10.47
CA ILE A 413 -9.70 15.27 -9.58
C ILE A 413 -8.81 14.36 -8.72
N PRO A 414 -9.25 13.97 -7.52
CA PRO A 414 -8.47 13.09 -6.65
C PRO A 414 -8.20 11.74 -7.31
N VAL A 415 -6.98 11.24 -7.12
CA VAL A 415 -6.53 9.90 -7.50
C VAL A 415 -6.43 9.06 -6.23
N LEU A 416 -7.16 7.94 -6.19
CA LEU A 416 -7.15 7.00 -5.06
C LEU A 416 -6.84 5.59 -5.58
N PRO A 417 -5.56 5.19 -5.65
CA PRO A 417 -5.19 3.87 -6.14
C PRO A 417 -5.79 2.75 -5.26
N TYR A 418 -6.30 1.73 -5.91
CA TYR A 418 -6.71 0.48 -5.25
C TYR A 418 -5.49 -0.42 -5.07
N SER A 419 -5.22 -0.81 -3.83
CA SER A 419 -4.14 -1.71 -3.45
C SER A 419 -4.66 -2.92 -2.67
N GLN A 420 -3.89 -4.00 -2.64
CA GLN A 420 -4.11 -5.13 -1.76
C GLN A 420 -3.03 -5.16 -0.69
N ILE A 421 -3.35 -5.75 0.45
CA ILE A 421 -2.38 -5.96 1.53
C ILE A 421 -1.49 -7.19 1.32
N ALA A 422 -1.78 -7.98 0.29
CA ALA A 422 -1.04 -9.16 -0.15
C ALA A 422 -0.86 -9.13 -1.67
N PHE A 423 0.02 -10.00 -2.20
CA PHE A 423 0.11 -10.24 -3.64
C PHE A 423 -1.21 -10.81 -4.17
N GLU A 424 -1.58 -10.41 -5.38
CA GLU A 424 -2.86 -10.72 -6.00
C GLU A 424 -3.13 -12.24 -6.03
N ASN A 425 -4.35 -12.64 -5.63
CA ASN A 425 -4.78 -14.04 -5.54
C ASN A 425 -3.94 -14.91 -4.58
N THR A 426 -3.32 -14.29 -3.57
CA THR A 426 -2.53 -14.99 -2.54
C THR A 426 -2.83 -14.49 -1.12
N LEU A 427 -2.24 -15.17 -0.14
CA LEU A 427 -2.22 -14.78 1.27
C LEU A 427 -0.82 -14.28 1.70
N ASP A 428 0.05 -13.99 0.71
CA ASP A 428 1.40 -13.51 0.94
C ASP A 428 1.36 -12.00 1.16
N PHE A 429 1.34 -11.57 2.43
CA PHE A 429 1.32 -10.16 2.77
C PHE A 429 2.53 -9.40 2.20
N LEU A 430 2.29 -8.14 1.83
CA LEU A 430 3.31 -7.27 1.26
C LEU A 430 4.43 -6.99 2.28
N SER A 431 5.68 -6.97 1.80
CA SER A 431 6.81 -6.57 2.64
C SER A 431 6.84 -5.06 2.86
N GLN A 432 7.69 -4.57 3.77
CA GLN A 432 7.87 -3.13 3.94
C GLN A 432 8.36 -2.44 2.65
N GLU A 433 9.20 -3.10 1.85
CA GLU A 433 9.66 -2.59 0.54
C GLU A 433 8.51 -2.48 -0.48
N ASP A 434 7.60 -3.46 -0.47
CA ASP A 434 6.40 -3.45 -1.31
C ASP A 434 5.43 -2.35 -0.85
N LEU A 435 5.26 -2.14 0.47
CA LEU A 435 4.47 -1.04 1.03
C LEU A 435 5.05 0.33 0.67
N MET A 436 6.38 0.45 0.66
CA MET A 436 7.07 1.64 0.15
C MET A 436 6.78 1.88 -1.33
N SER A 437 6.89 0.82 -2.14
CA SER A 437 6.69 0.88 -3.58
C SER A 437 5.23 1.02 -4.01
N THR A 438 4.27 0.81 -3.08
CA THR A 438 2.83 0.94 -3.32
C THR A 438 2.27 2.21 -2.69
N ILE A 439 2.09 2.21 -1.36
CA ILE A 439 1.53 3.31 -0.58
C ILE A 439 2.48 4.51 -0.59
N GLY A 440 3.76 4.29 -0.33
CA GLY A 440 4.75 5.37 -0.31
C GLY A 440 4.88 6.07 -1.66
N GLU A 441 4.95 5.29 -2.73
CA GLU A 441 5.07 5.82 -4.09
C GLU A 441 3.81 6.58 -4.51
N SER A 442 2.62 6.06 -4.17
CA SER A 442 1.36 6.78 -4.38
C SER A 442 1.34 8.11 -3.63
N ALA A 443 1.83 8.10 -2.38
CA ALA A 443 1.88 9.29 -1.55
C ALA A 443 2.81 10.36 -2.09
N ALA A 444 4.01 9.94 -2.51
CA ALA A 444 5.00 10.83 -3.09
C ALA A 444 4.53 11.48 -4.39
N GLN A 445 3.66 10.82 -5.18
CA GLN A 445 3.08 11.41 -6.38
C GLN A 445 1.88 12.33 -6.13
N GLY A 446 1.44 12.48 -4.87
CA GLY A 446 0.32 13.35 -4.52
C GLY A 446 -1.05 12.69 -4.69
N ALA A 447 -1.15 11.36 -4.54
CA ALA A 447 -2.47 10.72 -4.46
C ALA A 447 -3.31 11.35 -3.33
N ALA A 448 -4.63 11.32 -3.44
CA ALA A 448 -5.50 11.81 -2.37
C ALA A 448 -5.60 10.82 -1.21
N GLY A 449 -5.28 9.56 -1.47
CA GLY A 449 -5.26 8.47 -0.50
C GLY A 449 -5.02 7.14 -1.20
N ILE A 450 -5.19 6.04 -0.47
CA ILE A 450 -5.13 4.68 -1.01
C ILE A 450 -6.32 3.87 -0.50
N ILE A 451 -6.87 2.99 -1.33
CA ILE A 451 -7.98 2.12 -0.97
C ILE A 451 -7.46 0.69 -0.90
N PHE A 452 -7.47 0.09 0.29
CA PHE A 452 -7.17 -1.33 0.45
C PHE A 452 -8.40 -2.16 0.23
N TRP A 453 -8.39 -2.95 -0.84
CA TRP A 453 -9.40 -3.99 -1.03
C TRP A 453 -8.92 -5.30 -0.42
N GLY A 454 -9.83 -6.01 0.23
CA GLY A 454 -9.52 -7.25 0.93
C GLY A 454 -10.36 -8.44 0.50
N SER A 455 -9.68 -9.55 0.13
CA SER A 455 -10.35 -10.83 -0.14
C SER A 455 -11.05 -11.39 1.11
N LEU A 456 -12.15 -12.11 0.90
CA LEU A 456 -12.78 -12.94 1.94
C LEU A 456 -11.83 -14.03 2.46
N ASP A 457 -10.80 -14.39 1.69
CA ASP A 457 -9.85 -15.44 2.02
C ASP A 457 -9.06 -15.15 3.31
N TYR A 458 -8.85 -13.86 3.63
CA TYR A 458 -8.20 -13.43 4.86
C TYR A 458 -9.00 -13.77 6.14
N SER A 459 -10.26 -14.19 5.99
CA SER A 459 -11.17 -14.53 7.09
C SER A 459 -11.64 -15.99 7.06
N THR A 460 -10.88 -16.86 6.37
CA THR A 460 -11.25 -18.27 6.18
C THR A 460 -11.05 -19.12 7.43
N SER A 461 -10.02 -18.87 8.24
CA SER A 461 -9.72 -19.59 9.49
C SER A 461 -9.33 -18.66 10.64
N LYS A 462 -9.29 -19.19 11.86
CA LYS A 462 -8.84 -18.44 13.05
C LYS A 462 -7.37 -18.04 12.92
N GLU A 463 -6.55 -18.96 12.40
CA GLU A 463 -5.11 -18.75 12.17
C GLU A 463 -4.89 -17.61 11.18
N MET A 464 -5.65 -17.58 10.07
CA MET A 464 -5.57 -16.51 9.09
C MET A 464 -5.98 -15.15 9.68
N CYS A 465 -7.03 -15.13 10.50
CA CYS A 465 -7.44 -13.91 11.19
C CYS A 465 -6.38 -13.40 12.19
N LEU A 466 -5.66 -14.29 12.87
CA LEU A 466 -4.55 -13.91 13.75
C LEU A 466 -3.37 -13.36 12.95
N MET A 467 -2.99 -13.98 11.83
CA MET A 467 -1.94 -13.46 10.96
C MET A 467 -2.31 -12.10 10.36
N LEU A 468 -3.57 -11.94 9.93
CA LEU A 468 -4.08 -10.65 9.46
C LEU A 468 -4.01 -9.59 10.56
N LYS A 469 -4.40 -9.95 11.80
CA LYS A 469 -4.31 -9.06 12.96
C LYS A 469 -2.87 -8.61 13.19
N ASP A 470 -1.93 -9.54 13.25
CA ASP A 470 -0.51 -9.25 13.50
C ASP A 470 0.09 -8.38 12.39
N TYR A 471 -0.32 -8.58 11.14
CA TYR A 471 0.13 -7.77 10.01
C TYR A 471 -0.45 -6.35 10.02
N VAL A 472 -1.77 -6.23 10.22
CA VAL A 472 -2.49 -4.95 10.28
C VAL A 472 -2.05 -4.11 11.47
N GLU A 473 -1.94 -4.71 12.65
CA GLU A 473 -1.51 -4.04 13.90
C GLU A 473 0.01 -3.96 14.05
N GLY A 474 0.76 -4.47 13.08
CA GLY A 474 2.21 -4.46 13.05
C GLY A 474 2.73 -3.73 11.82
N PRO A 475 3.39 -4.42 10.86
CA PRO A 475 4.04 -3.78 9.72
C PRO A 475 3.16 -2.79 8.93
N LEU A 476 1.93 -3.17 8.59
CA LEU A 476 1.04 -2.32 7.79
C LEU A 476 0.61 -1.09 8.59
N GLY A 477 0.10 -1.26 9.81
CA GLY A 477 -0.33 -0.14 10.65
C GLY A 477 0.81 0.84 10.95
N HIS A 478 2.02 0.34 11.19
CA HIS A 478 3.20 1.18 11.40
C HIS A 478 3.52 2.01 10.16
N TYR A 479 3.43 1.40 8.98
CA TYR A 479 3.72 2.07 7.73
C TYR A 479 2.64 3.11 7.36
N ILE A 480 1.36 2.82 7.61
CA ILE A 480 0.25 3.77 7.40
C ILE A 480 0.42 5.01 8.27
N VAL A 481 0.68 4.84 9.57
CA VAL A 481 0.91 5.98 10.48
C VAL A 481 2.12 6.79 10.03
N ASN A 482 3.19 6.12 9.57
CA ASN A 482 4.40 6.78 9.08
C ASN A 482 4.11 7.70 7.89
N VAL A 483 3.50 7.17 6.84
CA VAL A 483 3.20 7.94 5.63
C VAL A 483 2.20 9.06 5.92
N THR A 484 1.09 8.74 6.60
CA THR A 484 0.02 9.72 6.89
C THR A 484 0.54 10.89 7.73
N ALA A 485 1.28 10.62 8.80
CA ALA A 485 1.83 11.69 9.62
C ALA A 485 2.88 12.54 8.86
N SER A 486 3.66 11.92 7.96
CA SER A 486 4.65 12.65 7.16
C SER A 486 3.99 13.50 6.07
N THR A 487 2.93 13.00 5.42
CA THR A 487 2.15 13.77 4.44
C THR A 487 1.50 15.00 5.09
N ASP A 488 0.96 14.84 6.29
CA ASP A 488 0.34 15.93 7.05
C ASP A 488 1.38 16.96 7.48
N LEU A 489 2.51 16.51 8.01
CA LEU A 489 3.62 17.39 8.38
C LEU A 489 4.13 18.19 7.17
N CYS A 490 4.25 17.53 6.01
CA CYS A 490 4.67 18.18 4.79
C CYS A 490 3.64 19.22 4.33
N SER A 491 2.35 18.88 4.33
CA SER A 491 1.25 19.80 3.99
C SER A 491 1.27 21.04 4.88
N GLN A 492 1.38 20.85 6.20
CA GLN A 492 1.43 21.95 7.17
C GLN A 492 2.64 22.86 6.95
N THR A 493 3.79 22.26 6.67
CA THR A 493 5.07 22.96 6.71
C THR A 493 5.44 23.60 5.37
N LEU A 494 5.16 22.94 4.25
CA LEU A 494 5.45 23.44 2.92
C LEU A 494 4.25 24.14 2.27
N CYS A 495 3.04 23.58 2.46
CA CYS A 495 1.84 23.93 1.70
C CYS A 495 0.77 24.63 2.54
N SER A 496 1.14 25.18 3.70
CA SER A 496 0.25 25.96 4.58
C SER A 496 -1.02 25.22 5.03
N SER A 497 -1.02 23.88 5.01
CA SER A 497 -2.21 23.03 5.20
C SER A 497 -3.31 23.22 4.13
N GLN A 498 -2.98 23.83 3.00
CA GLN A 498 -3.89 24.17 1.91
C GLN A 498 -3.51 23.52 0.58
N GLY A 499 -2.64 22.51 0.66
CA GLY A 499 -2.24 21.68 -0.46
C GLY A 499 -1.53 20.42 0.00
N ARG A 500 -1.34 19.51 -0.94
CA ARG A 500 -0.56 18.28 -0.74
C ARG A 500 0.85 18.45 -1.27
N CYS A 501 1.79 17.76 -0.64
CA CYS A 501 3.15 17.66 -1.16
C CYS A 501 3.21 16.66 -2.32
N VAL A 502 3.86 17.06 -3.41
CA VAL A 502 4.09 16.25 -4.60
C VAL A 502 5.58 16.25 -4.90
N ARG A 503 6.15 15.07 -5.14
CA ARG A 503 7.57 14.90 -5.41
C ARG A 503 7.95 15.67 -6.67
N GLN A 504 9.02 16.44 -6.60
CA GLN A 504 9.54 17.18 -7.74
C GLN A 504 10.13 16.23 -8.78
N ASP A 505 10.16 16.66 -10.04
CA ASP A 505 10.74 15.89 -11.13
C ASP A 505 12.21 15.52 -10.84
N ASN A 506 12.59 14.30 -11.20
CA ASN A 506 13.92 13.71 -10.96
C ASN A 506 14.31 13.45 -9.49
N GLN A 507 13.42 13.74 -8.53
CA GLN A 507 13.62 13.37 -7.13
C GLN A 507 13.14 11.95 -6.85
N GLN A 508 13.65 11.34 -5.77
CA GLN A 508 13.28 9.98 -5.33
C GLN A 508 12.78 9.93 -3.89
N GLY A 509 12.58 11.10 -3.26
CA GLY A 509 12.08 11.19 -1.89
C GLY A 509 10.74 10.50 -1.66
N TYR A 510 10.54 10.07 -0.42
CA TYR A 510 9.27 9.57 0.09
C TYR A 510 8.85 10.41 1.30
N LEU A 511 7.53 10.50 1.50
CA LEU A 511 6.97 11.15 2.68
C LEU A 511 6.96 10.13 3.83
N HIS A 512 8.10 10.00 4.48
CA HIS A 512 8.29 9.19 5.69
C HIS A 512 8.76 10.06 6.85
N LEU A 513 8.37 9.71 8.06
CA LEU A 513 8.89 10.28 9.30
C LEU A 513 10.35 9.85 9.50
N ASP A 514 11.17 10.79 9.95
CA ASP A 514 12.55 10.49 10.35
C ASP A 514 12.54 9.63 11.63
N PRO A 515 13.05 8.39 11.60
CA PRO A 515 13.07 7.50 12.77
C PRO A 515 13.98 8.01 13.91
N SER A 516 14.88 8.97 13.64
CA SER A 516 15.67 9.65 14.68
C SER A 516 14.86 10.69 15.46
N ARG A 517 13.71 11.11 14.91
CA ARG A 517 12.85 12.16 15.46
C ARG A 517 11.50 11.67 15.92
N PHE A 518 10.98 10.62 15.31
CA PHE A 518 9.64 10.13 15.59
C PHE A 518 9.67 8.64 15.90
N THR A 519 8.81 8.21 16.82
CA THR A 519 8.53 6.79 17.06
C THR A 519 7.05 6.55 17.04
N ILE A 520 6.68 5.45 16.40
CA ILE A 520 5.29 5.02 16.25
C ILE A 520 5.04 3.93 17.30
N HIS A 521 4.04 4.12 18.15
CA HIS A 521 3.66 3.19 19.21
C HIS A 521 2.18 2.80 19.06
N LEU A 522 1.93 1.72 18.33
CA LEU A 522 0.54 1.34 18.02
C LEU A 522 -0.26 0.81 19.21
N GLN A 523 0.42 0.21 20.19
CA GLN A 523 -0.22 -0.34 21.39
C GLN A 523 -0.56 0.70 22.46
N ALA A 524 -0.07 1.94 22.32
CA ALA A 524 -0.31 3.00 23.30
C ALA A 524 -1.71 3.66 23.16
N GLY A 525 -2.45 3.32 22.10
CA GLY A 525 -3.67 4.02 21.70
C GLY A 525 -3.38 5.42 21.13
N LYS A 526 -4.41 6.10 20.60
CA LYS A 526 -4.26 7.46 20.04
C LYS A 526 -3.74 8.44 21.10
N PRO A 527 -2.71 9.27 20.80
CA PRO A 527 -1.99 9.38 19.53
C PRO A 527 -0.91 8.28 19.35
N TRP A 528 -0.84 7.69 18.15
CA TRP A 528 0.11 6.64 17.77
C TRP A 528 1.56 7.15 17.61
N LEU A 529 1.78 8.46 17.69
CA LEU A 529 3.05 9.14 17.42
C LEU A 529 3.67 9.69 18.71
N VAL A 530 4.97 9.43 18.92
CA VAL A 530 5.78 10.03 19.98
C VAL A 530 6.97 10.76 19.35
N ALA A 531 7.04 12.08 19.54
CA ALA A 531 8.17 12.89 19.08
C ALA A 531 9.36 12.77 20.04
N GLN A 532 10.53 12.40 19.50
CA GLN A 532 11.81 12.24 20.22
C GLN A 532 12.69 13.51 20.18
N SER A 533 12.54 14.39 19.18
CA SER A 533 13.35 15.62 19.03
C SER A 533 12.56 16.83 18.52
N LEU A 534 12.77 17.99 19.16
CA LEU A 534 12.02 19.24 18.98
C LEU A 534 12.68 20.27 18.03
N GLU A 535 13.84 19.99 17.46
CA GLU A 535 14.58 20.93 16.59
C GLU A 535 13.92 21.01 15.18
N PRO A 536 13.29 22.13 14.76
CA PRO A 536 12.47 22.16 13.54
C PRO A 536 13.24 22.39 12.22
N GLY A 537 14.54 22.69 12.27
CA GLY A 537 15.24 23.39 11.18
C GLY A 537 15.66 22.56 9.95
N GLU A 538 16.17 21.35 10.12
CA GLU A 538 16.77 20.59 9.01
C GLU A 538 15.75 19.93 8.07
N ASP A 539 14.64 19.41 8.61
CA ASP A 539 13.64 18.65 7.83
C ASP A 539 12.90 19.49 6.78
N ILE A 540 12.64 20.76 7.07
CA ILE A 540 11.91 21.65 6.14
C ILE A 540 12.72 21.84 4.86
N SER A 541 14.03 22.02 5.00
CA SER A 541 14.93 22.20 3.86
C SER A 541 15.03 20.95 2.99
N LYS A 542 15.02 19.76 3.62
CA LYS A 542 15.03 18.47 2.93
C LYS A 542 13.72 18.22 2.20
N LEU A 543 12.59 18.45 2.87
CA LEU A 543 11.26 18.35 2.25
C LEU A 543 11.13 19.33 1.08
N ALA A 544 11.55 20.59 1.24
CA ALA A 544 11.46 21.61 0.19
C ALA A 544 12.35 21.32 -1.03
N LYS A 545 13.40 20.49 -0.87
CA LYS A 545 14.24 20.04 -1.97
C LYS A 545 13.60 18.90 -2.77
N GLU A 546 12.88 18.01 -2.09
CA GLU A 546 12.31 16.81 -2.70
C GLU A 546 10.87 17.03 -3.19
N PHE A 547 10.12 17.95 -2.57
CA PHE A 547 8.67 18.13 -2.78
C PHE A 547 8.30 19.58 -3.12
N SER A 548 7.22 19.74 -3.87
CA SER A 548 6.51 21.00 -4.13
C SER A 548 5.04 20.86 -3.72
N CYS A 549 4.28 21.94 -3.77
CA CYS A 549 2.87 21.93 -3.37
C CYS A 549 1.94 21.84 -4.57
N GLN A 550 0.95 20.95 -4.47
CA GLN A 550 -0.27 20.99 -5.27
C GLN A 550 -1.42 21.48 -4.38
N CYS A 551 -1.91 22.68 -4.67
CA CYS A 551 -2.92 23.34 -3.85
C CYS A 551 -4.32 22.77 -4.05
N TYR A 552 -5.13 22.81 -2.99
CA TYR A 552 -6.56 22.53 -3.07
C TYR A 552 -7.30 23.66 -3.81
N ASP A 553 -8.49 23.39 -4.33
CA ASP A 553 -9.16 24.16 -5.39
C ASP A 553 -9.18 25.70 -5.24
N LYS A 554 -9.27 26.22 -4.01
CA LYS A 554 -9.37 27.67 -3.72
C LYS A 554 -8.03 28.33 -3.46
N TRP A 555 -6.95 27.57 -3.45
CA TRP A 555 -5.63 28.01 -3.02
C TRP A 555 -4.63 27.98 -4.16
N GLN A 556 -3.71 28.94 -4.14
CA GLN A 556 -2.69 29.13 -5.16
C GLN A 556 -1.37 29.58 -4.54
N GLY A 557 -0.35 29.66 -5.39
CA GLY A 557 1.00 30.02 -5.02
C GLY A 557 1.85 28.79 -4.66
N PRO A 558 3.17 28.96 -4.57
CA PRO A 558 4.12 27.86 -4.36
C PRO A 558 3.96 27.17 -2.98
N ARG A 559 3.27 27.82 -2.03
CA ARG A 559 3.00 27.31 -0.68
C ARG A 559 1.50 27.26 -0.34
N CYS A 560 0.63 27.42 -1.33
CA CYS A 560 -0.82 27.41 -1.16
C CYS A 560 -1.34 28.41 -0.11
N ASP A 561 -0.67 29.56 0.02
CA ASP A 561 -0.93 30.58 1.05
C ASP A 561 -1.79 31.75 0.53
N THR A 562 -2.19 31.71 -0.74
CA THR A 562 -3.04 32.73 -1.36
C THR A 562 -4.37 32.13 -1.82
N GLN A 563 -5.48 32.81 -1.53
CA GLN A 563 -6.80 32.43 -2.06
C GLN A 563 -7.03 33.06 -3.41
N ASP A 564 -7.49 32.26 -4.37
CA ASP A 564 -7.92 32.79 -5.66
C ASP A 564 -9.29 33.47 -5.50
N SER A 565 -9.32 34.80 -5.64
CA SER A 565 -10.54 35.60 -5.58
C SER A 565 -11.45 35.47 -6.81
N ALA A 566 -11.12 34.58 -7.76
CA ALA A 566 -11.80 34.45 -9.06
C ALA A 566 -12.63 33.17 -9.26
N LYS A 567 -12.84 32.30 -8.25
CA LYS A 567 -13.68 31.08 -8.34
C LYS A 567 -14.83 31.03 -7.35
#